data_AF-M3I4Z4-F1
#
_entry.id   AF-M3I4Z4-F1
#
_cell.length_a   1.000
_cell.length_b   1.000
_cell.length_c   1.000
_cell.angle_alpha   90.00
_cell.angle_beta   90.00
_cell.angle_gamma   90.00
#
_symmetry.space_group_name_H-M   'P 1'
#
loop_
_entity.id
_entity.type
_entity.pdbx_description
1 polymer ?
#
loop_
_entity_poly.entity_id
_entity_poly.type
_entity_poly.pdbx_seq_one_letter_code
_entity_poly.pdbx_strand_id
1 'polypeptide(L)'
;MDNEYGKSKLEAESILNRLQSENGNPVFIFRLPNVFGKWCLPNYNSVIATFCYNIVRDLPVKINDPDATIVLAYIDDVADKFINILNNFSQNFDQNLYYL
;
A
#
# COMPACT_ATOMS: atom_id res chain seq x y z
N MET A 1 3.64 -15.74 -9.93
CA MET A 1 4.83 -15.33 -9.17
C MET A 1 4.63 -15.79 -7.74
N ASP A 2 5.39 -16.80 -7.33
CA ASP A 2 5.27 -17.44 -6.03
C ASP A 2 6.38 -16.91 -5.12
N ASN A 3 6.29 -15.64 -4.70
CA ASN A 3 7.29 -15.04 -3.82
C ASN A 3 6.86 -15.17 -2.34
N GLU A 4 7.82 -15.39 -1.44
CA GLU A 4 7.53 -15.59 -0.01
C GLU A 4 6.81 -14.39 0.61
N TYR A 5 7.06 -13.18 0.09
CA TYR A 5 6.37 -11.97 0.48
C TYR A 5 4.86 -12.02 0.20
N GLY A 6 4.46 -12.41 -1.01
CA GLY A 6 3.06 -12.52 -1.41
C GLY A 6 2.34 -13.61 -0.62
N LYS A 7 3.01 -14.74 -0.36
CA LYS A 7 2.48 -15.81 0.50
C LYS A 7 2.24 -15.32 1.93
N SER A 8 3.21 -14.63 2.53
CA SER A 8 3.09 -14.08 3.88
C SER A 8 1.93 -13.08 3.98
N LYS A 9 1.73 -12.23 2.97
CA LYS A 9 0.60 -11.29 2.93
C LYS A 9 -0.74 -11.99 2.78
N LEU A 10 -0.85 -13.01 1.93
CA LEU A 10 -2.06 -13.78 1.76
C LEU A 10 -2.45 -14.54 3.05
N GLU A 11 -1.48 -15.10 3.75
CA GLU A 11 -1.70 -15.76 5.03
C GLU A 11 -2.18 -14.75 6.10
N ALA A 12 -1.58 -13.55 6.14
CA ALA A 12 -2.02 -12.49 7.05
C ALA A 12 -3.47 -12.07 6.78
N GLU A 13 -3.87 -11.93 5.52
CA GLU A 13 -5.26 -11.67 5.15
C GLU A 13 -6.19 -12.79 5.62
N SER A 14 -5.77 -14.05 5.46
CA SER A 14 -6.55 -15.21 5.90
C SER A 14 -6.78 -15.23 7.41
N ILE A 15 -5.75 -14.87 8.19
CA ILE A 15 -5.85 -14.75 9.66
C ILE A 15 -6.83 -13.64 10.07
N LEU A 16 -6.76 -12.48 9.39
CA LEU A 16 -7.65 -11.35 9.67
C LEU A 16 -9.11 -11.69 9.32
N ASN A 17 -9.36 -12.34 8.18
CA ASN A 17 -10.69 -12.80 7.81
C ASN A 17 -11.25 -13.80 8.83
N ARG A 18 -10.40 -14.70 9.35
CA ARG A 18 -10.81 -15.62 10.42
C ARG A 18 -11.20 -14.88 11.69
N LEU A 19 -10.39 -13.91 12.14
CA LEU A 19 -10.68 -13.07 13.30
C LEU A 19 -12.03 -12.34 13.17
N GLN A 20 -12.34 -11.83 11.98
CA GLN A 20 -13.66 -11.22 11.71
C GLN A 20 -14.78 -12.26 11.82
N SER A 21 -14.62 -13.42 11.18
CA SER A 21 -15.66 -14.46 11.16
C SER A 21 -15.93 -15.08 12.53
N GLU A 22 -14.90 -15.24 13.37
CA GLU A 22 -14.99 -15.92 14.67
C GLU A 22 -15.44 -14.98 15.79
N ASN A 23 -15.03 -13.71 15.74
CA ASN A 23 -15.24 -12.76 16.84
C ASN A 23 -16.15 -11.58 16.48
N GLY A 24 -16.52 -11.41 15.20
CA GLY A 24 -17.27 -10.25 14.72
C GLY A 24 -16.44 -8.95 14.73
N ASN A 25 -15.12 -9.05 14.86
CA ASN A 25 -14.25 -7.89 14.86
C ASN A 25 -14.26 -7.21 13.48
N PRO A 26 -14.32 -5.87 13.42
CA PRO A 26 -14.20 -5.17 12.17
C PRO A 26 -12.82 -5.31 11.57
N VAL A 27 -12.77 -5.71 10.30
CA VAL A 27 -11.54 -5.89 9.55
C VAL A 27 -11.64 -5.16 8.23
N PHE A 28 -10.58 -4.42 7.89
CA PHE A 28 -10.44 -3.70 6.64
C PHE A 28 -9.12 -4.10 6.00
N ILE A 29 -9.19 -4.72 4.81
CA ILE A 29 -8.01 -5.21 4.09
C ILE A 29 -7.73 -4.27 2.91
N PHE A 30 -6.54 -3.68 2.92
CA PHE A 30 -6.03 -2.81 1.87
C PHE A 30 -4.92 -3.49 1.08
N ARG A 31 -5.07 -3.53 -0.25
CA ARG A 31 -4.05 -4.06 -1.16
C ARG A 31 -3.38 -2.93 -1.93
N LEU A 32 -2.65 -2.10 -1.19
CA LEU A 32 -2.05 -0.88 -1.74
C LEU A 32 -1.03 -1.20 -2.84
N PRO A 33 -1.06 -0.45 -3.97
CA PRO A 33 0.04 -0.46 -4.92
C PRO A 33 1.26 0.26 -4.33
N ASN A 34 2.29 0.53 -5.13
CA ASN A 34 3.48 1.24 -4.66
C ASN A 34 3.10 2.65 -4.17
N VAL A 35 3.25 2.91 -2.87
CA VAL A 35 2.94 4.21 -2.29
C VAL A 35 4.11 5.17 -2.49
N PHE A 36 3.82 6.40 -2.92
CA PHE A 36 4.82 7.46 -3.09
C PHE A 36 4.41 8.75 -2.38
N GLY A 37 5.40 9.58 -2.05
CA GLY A 37 5.19 10.88 -1.45
C GLY A 37 6.34 11.32 -0.55
N LYS A 38 6.05 12.34 0.27
CA LYS A 38 7.01 12.91 1.23
C LYS A 38 7.51 11.87 2.24
N TRP A 39 8.73 12.08 2.73
CA TRP A 39 9.39 11.28 3.78
C TRP A 39 9.72 9.82 3.44
N CYS A 40 9.55 9.40 2.19
CA CYS A 40 10.01 8.10 1.74
C CYS A 40 11.56 8.06 1.65
N LEU A 41 12.16 6.96 2.12
CA LEU A 41 13.61 6.75 2.10
C LEU A 41 14.09 6.39 0.68
N PRO A 42 14.97 7.18 0.05
CA PRO A 42 15.59 6.79 -1.23
C PRO A 42 16.45 5.54 -1.09
N ASN A 43 16.57 4.76 -2.18
CA ASN A 43 17.35 3.52 -2.27
C ASN A 43 16.88 2.37 -1.34
N TYR A 44 15.66 2.42 -0.80
CA TYR A 44 15.19 1.40 0.15
C TYR A 44 13.94 0.62 -0.31
N ASN A 45 12.99 1.23 -1.02
CA ASN A 45 11.82 0.55 -1.61
C ASN A 45 10.97 1.48 -2.50
N SER A 46 11.55 2.55 -3.04
CA SER A 46 10.76 3.52 -3.81
C SER A 46 11.58 4.06 -4.97
N VAL A 47 11.15 3.70 -6.17
CA VAL A 47 11.72 4.24 -7.41
C VAL A 47 11.52 5.74 -7.47
N ILE A 48 10.35 6.24 -7.03
CA ILE A 48 10.03 7.67 -7.03
C ILE A 48 10.93 8.43 -6.05
N ALA A 49 11.05 7.96 -4.80
CA ALA A 49 11.92 8.62 -3.82
C ALA A 49 13.38 8.63 -4.26
N THR A 50 13.85 7.52 -4.85
CA THR A 50 15.21 7.38 -5.38
C THR A 50 15.45 8.33 -6.54
N PHE A 51 14.50 8.43 -7.48
CA PHE A 51 14.63 9.30 -8.64
C PHE A 51 14.61 10.78 -8.23
N CYS A 52 13.68 11.19 -7.38
CA CYS A 52 13.65 12.55 -6.85
C CYS A 52 14.94 12.91 -6.11
N TYR A 53 15.46 12.00 -5.28
CA TYR A 53 16.72 12.22 -4.56
C TYR A 53 17.91 12.39 -5.51
N ASN A 54 18.00 11.54 -6.55
CA ASN A 54 19.10 11.56 -7.51
C ASN A 54 19.05 12.80 -8.42
N ILE A 55 17.89 13.13 -8.99
CA ILE A 55 17.72 14.27 -9.90
C ILE A 55 18.10 15.58 -9.23
N VAL A 56 17.67 15.81 -7.99
CA VAL A 56 17.99 17.05 -7.24
C VAL A 56 19.48 17.17 -6.88
N ARG A 57 20.25 16.08 -7.00
CA ARG A 57 21.68 16.01 -6.65
C ARG A 57 22.57 15.78 -7.86
N ASP A 58 22.03 15.90 -9.07
CA ASP A 58 22.74 15.59 -10.31
C ASP A 58 23.36 14.17 -10.33
N LEU A 59 22.74 13.22 -9.61
CA LEU A 59 23.13 11.82 -9.60
C LEU A 59 22.43 11.07 -10.74
N PRO A 60 23.06 10.03 -11.31
CA PRO A 60 22.46 9.27 -12.41
C PRO A 60 21.18 8.54 -11.96
N VAL A 61 20.19 8.53 -12.85
CA VAL A 61 18.96 7.74 -12.71
C VAL A 61 19.06 6.52 -13.62
N LYS A 62 18.81 5.33 -13.08
CA LYS A 62 18.80 4.09 -13.86
C LYS A 62 17.36 3.71 -14.20
N ILE A 63 17.03 3.72 -15.48
CA ILE A 63 15.78 3.20 -16.02
C ILE A 63 16.09 1.83 -16.62
N ASN A 64 15.55 0.76 -16.04
CA ASN A 64 15.78 -0.60 -16.54
C ASN A 64 14.87 -0.92 -17.73
N ASP A 65 13.63 -0.44 -17.69
CA ASP A 65 12.61 -0.64 -18.72
C ASP A 65 11.75 0.63 -18.81
N PRO A 66 11.83 1.40 -19.91
CA PRO A 66 11.05 2.63 -20.09
C PRO A 66 9.56 2.37 -20.37
N ASP A 67 9.19 1.18 -20.83
CA ASP A 67 7.81 0.81 -21.15
C ASP A 67 7.07 0.21 -19.95
N ALA A 68 7.78 -0.01 -18.83
CA ALA A 68 7.21 -0.55 -17.60
C ALA A 68 6.15 0.39 -17.01
N THR A 69 4.92 -0.12 -16.88
CA THR A 69 3.83 0.59 -16.20
C THR A 69 3.91 0.37 -14.68
N ILE A 70 3.85 1.46 -13.91
CA ILE A 70 3.88 1.41 -12.44
C ILE A 70 2.56 1.97 -11.91
N VAL A 71 1.85 1.16 -11.13
CA VAL A 71 0.67 1.62 -10.39
C VAL A 71 1.15 2.25 -9.09
N LEU A 72 0.70 3.47 -8.84
CA LEU A 72 1.13 4.29 -7.71
C LEU A 72 -0.07 4.79 -6.91
N ALA A 73 0.08 4.85 -5.59
CA ALA A 73 -0.85 5.53 -4.69
C ALA A 73 -0.14 6.69 -3.98
N TYR A 74 -0.77 7.86 -3.94
CA TYR A 74 -0.20 9.00 -3.23
C TYR A 74 -0.44 8.87 -1.72
N ILE A 75 0.57 9.19 -0.92
CA ILE A 75 0.53 8.95 0.53
C ILE A 75 -0.60 9.69 1.25
N ASP A 76 -0.93 10.93 0.84
CA ASP A 76 -1.99 11.68 1.52
C ASP A 76 -3.37 11.04 1.23
N ASP A 77 -3.61 10.52 0.02
CA ASP A 77 -4.85 9.80 -0.31
C ASP A 77 -5.02 8.52 0.54
N VAL A 78 -3.92 7.79 0.74
CA VAL A 78 -3.91 6.59 1.60
C VAL A 78 -4.21 6.97 3.05
N ALA A 79 -3.56 8.02 3.56
CA ALA A 79 -3.76 8.50 4.93
C ALA A 79 -5.21 8.97 5.15
N ASP A 80 -5.75 9.77 4.23
CA ASP A 80 -7.11 10.27 4.28
C ASP A 80 -8.13 9.12 4.26
N LYS A 81 -7.87 8.09 3.44
CA LYS A 81 -8.73 6.91 3.40
C LYS A 81 -8.73 6.15 4.73
N PHE A 82 -7.56 5.98 5.35
CA PHE A 82 -7.45 5.32 6.66
C PHE A 82 -8.17 6.11 7.75
N ILE A 83 -7.96 7.43 7.80
CA ILE A 83 -8.61 8.32 8.77
C ILE A 83 -10.14 8.29 8.57
N ASN A 84 -10.60 8.31 7.32
CA ASN A 84 -12.02 8.25 7.00
C ASN A 84 -12.68 6.97 7.53
N ILE A 85 -12.04 5.81 7.32
CA ILE A 85 -12.56 4.53 7.85
C ILE A 85 -12.63 4.55 9.37
N LEU A 86 -11.57 5.02 10.04
CA LEU A 86 -11.54 5.09 11.50
C LEU A 86 -12.64 6.00 12.06
N ASN A 87 -12.88 7.15 11.42
CA ASN A 87 -13.88 8.11 11.87
C ASN A 87 -15.33 7.67 11.60
N ASN A 88 -15.56 6.97 10.49
CA ASN A 88 -16.92 6.57 10.09
C ASN A 88 -17.27 5.15 10.51
N PHE A 89 -16.41 4.47 11.28
CA PHE A 89 -16.52 3.06 11.63
C PHE A 89 -17.89 2.64 12.19
N SER A 90 -18.64 3.60 12.77
CA SER A 90 -19.98 3.41 13.33
C SER A 90 -21.12 3.37 12.29
N GLN A 91 -20.89 3.79 11.05
CA GLN A 91 -21.85 3.68 9.96
C GLN A 91 -21.70 2.30 9.31
N ASN A 92 -22.81 1.69 8.86
CA ASN A 92 -22.83 0.36 8.22
C ASN A 92 -21.92 0.32 6.99
N PHE A 93 -20.63 0.09 7.20
CA PHE A 93 -19.68 -0.22 6.14
C PHE A 93 -19.94 -1.64 5.69
N ASP A 94 -20.08 -1.83 4.38
CA ASP A 94 -20.08 -3.15 3.78
C ASP A 94 -18.76 -3.84 4.15
N GLN A 95 -18.84 -4.79 5.08
CA GLN A 95 -17.70 -5.43 5.72
C GLN A 95 -16.90 -6.36 4.79
N ASN A 96 -17.30 -6.43 3.51
CA ASN A 96 -16.69 -7.24 2.45
C ASN A 96 -15.94 -6.40 1.40
N LEU A 97 -15.69 -5.12 1.65
CA LEU A 97 -14.94 -4.26 0.75
C LEU A 97 -13.44 -4.48 0.88
N TYR A 98 -12.86 -5.16 -0.10
CA TYR A 98 -11.43 -5.05 -0.38
C TYR A 98 -11.18 -3.66 -0.99
N TYR A 99 -10.39 -2.85 -0.29
CA TYR A 99 -9.96 -1.55 -0.83
C TYR A 99 -8.68 -1.79 -1.66
N LEU A 100 -8.81 -1.58 -2.97
CA LEU A 100 -7.70 -1.55 -3.92
C LEU A 100 -6.90 -0.26 -3.76
#